data_AF-A0A439DFA5-F1
#
_entry.id   AF-A0A439DFA5-F1
#
_cell.length_a   1.000
_cell.length_b   1.000
_cell.length_c   1.000
_cell.angle_alpha   90.00
_cell.angle_beta   90.00
_cell.angle_gamma   90.00
#
_symmetry.space_group_name_H-M   'P 1'
#
loop_
_entity.id
_entity.type
_entity.pdbx_description
1 polymer ?
#
loop_
_entity_poly.entity_id
_entity_poly.type
_entity_poly.pdbx_seq_one_letter_code
_entity_poly.pdbx_strand_id
1 'polypeptide(L)'
;MRSPQGDPKDHSVTEFEQGLTGTCLCGSIRVTIHDQELFTRRRGHLCHCSNCRKVAGSYVAANLIIEEEKVEILDNAGTLKTYNDYDTLSGNPVFRSFCSVDGNPIKSETPLSPGKVIVKMGIFPRIPEPEMEGFALHRHPWEADLEGTVNRRPPKAPEISAQVSEYCTKKSNDVSPASNELWDWTCGRFEDADKMSSPLQNATMKFLAEFIGARRVLEIGCYTGYSAFAWYEATEKNKAEIITLELDPKMIAASRETFNGYNLNDRVKLVEGPADEALKKLTGQFDLVFVDANKEGYEGCVKYILDNKLLSFTGLIMCDNVFARGMTISTGEPPATRQGPAVLDR
;
A
#
# COMPACT_ATOMS: atom_id res chain seq x y z
N MET A 1 -28.50 -42.83 -18.16
CA MET A 1 -27.76 -41.75 -18.86
C MET A 1 -27.63 -40.60 -17.90
N ARG A 2 -26.42 -40.16 -17.53
CA ARG A 2 -26.26 -38.91 -16.77
C ARG A 2 -26.64 -37.77 -17.72
N SER A 3 -27.57 -36.93 -17.29
CA SER A 3 -28.03 -35.80 -18.11
C SER A 3 -26.83 -34.88 -18.41
N PRO A 4 -26.51 -34.62 -19.69
CA PRO A 4 -25.44 -33.68 -20.06
C PRO A 4 -25.73 -32.23 -19.66
N GLN A 5 -26.94 -31.95 -19.14
CA GLN A 5 -27.40 -30.66 -18.63
C GLN A 5 -27.87 -30.81 -17.16
N GLY A 6 -27.02 -31.38 -16.30
CA GLY A 6 -27.38 -31.62 -14.89
C GLY A 6 -27.64 -30.32 -14.13
N ASP A 7 -28.72 -30.30 -13.31
CA ASP A 7 -28.96 -29.24 -12.33
C ASP A 7 -28.05 -29.49 -11.11
N PRO A 8 -27.23 -28.53 -10.66
CA PRO A 8 -26.44 -28.68 -9.43
C PRO A 8 -27.28 -29.03 -8.18
N LYS A 9 -28.60 -28.80 -8.21
CA LYS A 9 -29.55 -29.18 -7.16
C LYS A 9 -29.84 -30.69 -7.14
N ASP A 10 -29.63 -31.38 -8.25
CA ASP A 10 -29.79 -32.85 -8.35
C ASP A 10 -28.60 -33.60 -7.75
N HIS A 11 -27.57 -32.88 -7.27
CA HIS A 11 -26.36 -33.41 -6.66
C HIS A 11 -26.33 -33.07 -5.17
N SER A 12 -26.72 -34.03 -4.32
CA SER A 12 -26.70 -33.82 -2.87
C SER A 12 -25.27 -33.66 -2.37
N VAL A 13 -25.06 -32.77 -1.39
CA VAL A 13 -23.75 -32.61 -0.73
C VAL A 13 -23.24 -33.93 -0.13
N THR A 14 -24.14 -34.79 0.34
CA THR A 14 -23.82 -36.11 0.90
C THR A 14 -23.20 -37.07 -0.12
N GLU A 15 -23.37 -36.83 -1.43
CA GLU A 15 -22.72 -37.63 -2.48
C GLU A 15 -21.20 -37.42 -2.53
N PHE A 16 -20.70 -36.37 -1.87
CA PHE A 16 -19.30 -35.95 -1.93
C PHE A 16 -18.54 -36.15 -0.61
N GLU A 17 -19.07 -36.94 0.33
CA GLU A 17 -18.45 -37.21 1.64
C GLU A 17 -17.02 -37.76 1.55
N GLN A 18 -16.71 -38.52 0.49
CA GLN A 18 -15.39 -39.11 0.26
C GLN A 18 -14.54 -38.33 -0.76
N GLY A 19 -15.10 -37.27 -1.34
CA GLY A 19 -14.44 -36.45 -2.35
C GLY A 19 -15.38 -36.00 -3.47
N LEU A 20 -14.92 -35.02 -4.24
CA LEU A 20 -15.66 -34.40 -5.33
C LEU A 20 -14.97 -34.70 -6.66
N THR A 21 -15.67 -35.34 -7.60
CA THR A 21 -15.13 -35.71 -8.91
C THR A 21 -15.79 -34.92 -10.03
N GLY A 22 -14.98 -34.40 -10.94
CA GLY A 22 -15.40 -33.67 -12.14
C GLY A 22 -14.63 -34.14 -13.37
N THR A 23 -15.08 -33.73 -14.55
CA THR A 23 -14.42 -34.06 -15.82
C THR A 23 -14.44 -32.87 -16.76
N CYS A 24 -13.46 -32.78 -17.65
CA CYS A 24 -13.60 -31.93 -18.84
C CYS A 24 -14.78 -32.40 -19.71
N LEU A 25 -15.24 -31.57 -20.64
CA LEU A 25 -16.44 -31.83 -21.44
C LEU A 25 -16.34 -33.12 -22.28
N CYS A 26 -15.17 -33.42 -22.84
CA CYS A 26 -14.93 -34.65 -23.60
C CYS A 26 -14.66 -35.89 -22.72
N GLY A 27 -14.54 -35.70 -21.39
CA GLY A 27 -14.30 -36.79 -20.44
C GLY A 27 -12.86 -37.35 -20.41
N SER A 28 -11.94 -36.81 -21.20
CA SER A 28 -10.55 -37.28 -21.25
C SER A 28 -9.78 -37.06 -19.94
N ILE A 29 -10.11 -35.99 -19.23
CA ILE A 29 -9.47 -35.59 -17.99
C ILE A 29 -10.50 -35.71 -16.86
N ARG A 30 -10.16 -36.47 -15.82
CA ARG A 30 -10.91 -36.57 -14.58
C ARG A 30 -10.11 -35.94 -13.44
N VAL A 31 -10.78 -35.14 -12.63
CA VAL A 31 -10.19 -34.52 -11.44
C VAL A 31 -10.98 -34.96 -10.21
N THR A 32 -10.30 -35.50 -9.21
CA THR A 32 -10.87 -35.86 -7.92
C THR A 32 -10.25 -34.98 -6.83
N ILE A 33 -11.09 -34.34 -6.02
CA ILE A 33 -10.67 -33.58 -4.84
C ILE A 33 -11.00 -34.38 -3.60
N HIS A 34 -9.98 -34.67 -2.77
CA HIS A 34 -10.08 -35.37 -1.50
C HIS A 34 -10.07 -34.36 -0.34
N ASP A 35 -11.22 -33.74 -0.07
CA ASP A 35 -11.36 -32.78 1.03
C ASP A 35 -12.78 -32.84 1.62
N GLN A 36 -12.87 -33.31 2.87
CA GLN A 36 -14.13 -33.48 3.59
C GLN A 36 -14.73 -32.14 4.05
N GLU A 37 -13.96 -31.05 4.01
CA GLU A 37 -14.42 -29.72 4.42
C GLU A 37 -14.98 -28.89 3.26
N LEU A 38 -15.09 -29.44 2.05
CA LEU A 38 -15.53 -28.68 0.87
C LEU A 38 -16.88 -28.00 1.10
N PHE A 39 -17.83 -28.69 1.72
CA PHE A 39 -19.20 -28.22 1.91
C PHE A 39 -19.59 -28.00 3.37
N THR A 40 -18.67 -28.17 4.33
CA THR A 40 -18.93 -27.85 5.75
C THR A 40 -18.75 -26.37 6.07
N ARG A 41 -18.08 -25.64 5.18
CA ARG A 41 -17.86 -24.19 5.22
C ARG A 41 -17.76 -23.65 3.80
N ARG A 42 -17.75 -22.33 3.66
CA ARG A 42 -17.45 -21.69 2.37
C ARG A 42 -16.03 -22.02 1.93
N ARG A 43 -15.87 -22.32 0.64
CA ARG A 43 -14.61 -22.75 0.03
C ARG A 43 -14.52 -22.28 -1.41
N GLY A 44 -13.30 -22.00 -1.84
CA GLY A 44 -13.04 -21.52 -3.19
C GLY A 44 -13.33 -20.03 -3.38
N HIS A 45 -12.99 -19.52 -4.55
CA HIS A 45 -13.08 -18.11 -4.85
C HIS A 45 -13.60 -17.83 -6.25
N LEU A 46 -14.32 -16.73 -6.37
CA LEU A 46 -14.68 -16.14 -7.65
C LEU A 46 -13.60 -15.13 -8.05
N CYS A 47 -13.10 -15.21 -9.27
CA CYS A 47 -12.07 -14.29 -9.77
C CYS A 47 -12.59 -13.48 -10.96
N HIS A 48 -12.53 -12.16 -10.81
CA HIS A 48 -13.07 -11.18 -11.78
C HIS A 48 -12.00 -10.57 -12.69
N CYS A 49 -10.73 -10.96 -12.55
CA CYS A 49 -9.66 -10.42 -13.40
C CYS A 49 -9.86 -10.83 -14.87
N SER A 50 -9.39 -9.99 -15.79
CA SER A 50 -9.51 -10.21 -17.24
C SER A 50 -8.99 -11.58 -17.69
N ASN A 51 -7.84 -12.04 -17.19
CA ASN A 51 -7.26 -13.31 -17.60
C ASN A 51 -8.06 -14.51 -17.08
N CYS A 52 -8.58 -14.45 -15.85
CA CYS A 52 -9.44 -15.50 -15.33
C CYS A 52 -10.77 -15.57 -16.10
N ARG A 53 -11.36 -14.42 -16.46
CA ARG A 53 -12.55 -14.36 -17.32
C ARG A 53 -12.31 -14.97 -18.70
N LYS A 54 -11.20 -14.60 -19.36
CA LYS A 54 -10.79 -15.15 -20.67
C LYS A 54 -10.66 -16.67 -20.62
N VAL A 55 -9.99 -17.21 -19.60
CA VAL A 55 -9.73 -18.65 -19.46
C VAL A 55 -11.01 -19.41 -19.13
N ALA A 56 -11.90 -18.85 -18.31
CA ALA A 56 -13.17 -19.46 -17.99
C ALA A 56 -14.21 -19.34 -19.12
N GLY A 57 -13.97 -18.47 -20.11
CA GLY A 57 -14.99 -18.12 -21.11
C GLY A 57 -16.25 -17.51 -20.49
N SER A 58 -16.10 -16.83 -19.35
CA SER A 58 -17.22 -16.36 -18.51
C SER A 58 -16.92 -14.98 -17.92
N TYR A 59 -17.96 -14.28 -17.45
CA TYR A 59 -17.83 -13.01 -16.73
C TYR A 59 -17.13 -13.17 -15.37
N VAL A 60 -17.00 -14.41 -14.88
CA VAL A 60 -16.27 -14.73 -13.65
C VAL A 60 -15.69 -16.15 -13.74
N ALA A 61 -14.55 -16.38 -13.08
CA ALA A 61 -13.99 -17.72 -12.95
C ALA A 61 -14.20 -18.26 -11.52
N ALA A 62 -14.80 -19.44 -11.39
CA ALA A 62 -14.87 -20.17 -10.13
C ALA A 62 -13.63 -21.07 -9.94
N ASN A 63 -12.95 -20.92 -8.81
CA ASN A 63 -11.66 -21.54 -8.55
C ASN A 63 -11.60 -22.09 -7.12
N LEU A 64 -10.73 -23.06 -6.87
CA LEU A 64 -10.40 -23.55 -5.53
C LEU A 64 -8.89 -23.62 -5.38
N ILE A 65 -8.35 -22.91 -4.38
CA ILE A 65 -6.94 -23.05 -3.99
C ILE A 65 -6.87 -24.16 -2.93
N ILE A 66 -6.11 -25.21 -3.20
CA ILE A 66 -6.02 -26.38 -2.32
C ILE A 66 -4.64 -27.03 -2.40
N GLU A 67 -4.25 -27.75 -1.36
CA GLU A 67 -3.02 -28.52 -1.33
C GLU A 67 -2.97 -29.53 -2.49
N GLU A 68 -1.83 -29.61 -3.18
CA GLU A 68 -1.68 -30.46 -4.37
C GLU A 68 -1.94 -31.94 -4.07
N GLU A 69 -1.52 -32.42 -2.90
CA GLU A 69 -1.73 -33.79 -2.43
C GLU A 69 -3.21 -34.20 -2.27
N LYS A 70 -4.12 -33.23 -2.18
CA LYS A 70 -5.57 -33.48 -2.12
C LYS A 70 -6.23 -33.57 -3.50
N VAL A 71 -5.48 -33.41 -4.58
CA VAL A 71 -6.02 -33.36 -5.94
C VAL A 71 -5.40 -34.46 -6.78
N GLU A 72 -6.23 -35.41 -7.20
CA GLU A 72 -5.88 -36.42 -8.18
C GLU A 72 -6.33 -35.95 -9.57
N ILE A 73 -5.42 -35.97 -10.55
CA ILE A 73 -5.72 -35.67 -11.95
C ILE A 73 -5.35 -36.88 -12.80
N LEU A 74 -6.37 -37.48 -13.43
CA LEU A 74 -6.22 -38.59 -14.36
C LEU A 74 -6.44 -38.09 -15.80
N ASP A 75 -5.38 -38.15 -16.62
CA ASP A 75 -5.42 -37.80 -18.06
C ASP A 75 -5.10 -39.03 -18.91
N ASN A 76 -6.14 -39.80 -19.23
CA ASN A 76 -5.98 -41.09 -19.90
C ASN A 76 -5.51 -40.97 -21.36
N ALA A 77 -5.66 -39.80 -21.98
CA ALA A 77 -5.34 -39.61 -23.40
C ALA A 77 -4.24 -38.55 -23.65
N GLY A 78 -3.54 -38.07 -22.61
CA GLY A 78 -2.45 -37.11 -22.76
C GLY A 78 -2.89 -35.74 -23.30
N THR A 79 -4.13 -35.36 -23.00
CA THR A 79 -4.80 -34.15 -23.50
C THR A 79 -4.57 -32.93 -22.61
N LEU A 80 -4.00 -33.08 -21.41
CA LEU A 80 -3.66 -31.96 -20.55
C LEU A 80 -2.48 -31.18 -21.16
N LYS A 81 -2.69 -29.90 -21.45
CA LYS A 81 -1.67 -28.96 -21.92
C LYS A 81 -1.63 -27.75 -21.01
N THR A 82 -0.48 -27.07 -20.99
CA THR A 82 -0.25 -25.90 -20.13
C THR A 82 0.12 -24.70 -20.98
N TYR A 83 -0.54 -23.58 -20.70
CA TYR A 83 -0.18 -22.26 -21.19
C TYR A 83 0.50 -21.46 -20.08
N ASN A 84 1.68 -20.90 -20.36
CA ASN A 84 2.43 -20.08 -19.41
C ASN A 84 1.98 -18.63 -19.54
N ASP A 85 1.16 -18.17 -18.61
CA ASP A 85 0.64 -16.80 -18.58
C ASP A 85 1.59 -15.89 -17.81
N TYR A 86 2.33 -15.05 -18.53
CA TYR A 86 3.23 -14.05 -17.96
C TYR A 86 2.59 -12.66 -17.84
N ASP A 87 1.43 -12.43 -18.47
CA ASP A 87 0.75 -11.13 -18.48
C ASP A 87 -0.18 -11.01 -17.27
N THR A 88 0.41 -10.95 -16.07
CA THR A 88 -0.33 -10.94 -14.81
C THR A 88 -0.09 -9.66 -14.00
N LEU A 89 -1.14 -9.15 -13.36
CA LEU A 89 -1.04 -7.97 -12.50
C LEU A 89 -0.16 -8.19 -11.26
N SER A 90 0.08 -9.45 -10.87
CA SER A 90 0.94 -9.79 -9.73
C SER A 90 2.43 -9.81 -10.10
N GLY A 91 2.78 -9.70 -11.38
CA GLY A 91 4.14 -9.84 -11.89
C GLY A 91 4.70 -11.26 -11.82
N ASN A 92 3.92 -12.24 -11.33
CA ASN A 92 4.31 -13.64 -11.23
C ASN A 92 3.60 -14.45 -12.32
N PRO A 93 4.29 -15.39 -13.00
CA PRO A 93 3.63 -16.23 -13.99
C PRO A 93 2.54 -17.10 -13.34
N VAL A 94 1.51 -17.40 -14.12
CA VAL A 94 0.49 -18.39 -13.80
C VAL A 94 0.51 -19.47 -14.87
N PHE A 95 0.77 -20.70 -14.48
CA PHE A 95 0.77 -21.85 -15.38
C PHE A 95 -0.66 -22.40 -15.45
N ARG A 96 -1.31 -22.30 -16.62
CA ARG A 96 -2.73 -22.61 -16.76
C ARG A 96 -2.89 -23.89 -17.57
N SER A 97 -3.37 -24.95 -16.93
CA SER A 97 -3.55 -26.25 -17.56
C SER A 97 -5.00 -26.47 -18.01
N PHE A 98 -5.17 -26.94 -19.23
CA PHE A 98 -6.46 -27.12 -19.90
C PHE A 98 -6.47 -28.40 -20.75
N CYS A 99 -7.66 -28.89 -21.07
CA CYS A 99 -7.84 -30.01 -21.99
C CYS A 99 -7.69 -29.53 -23.44
N SER A 100 -6.79 -30.14 -24.22
CA SER A 100 -6.55 -29.76 -25.61
C SER A 100 -7.65 -30.18 -26.59
N VAL A 101 -8.60 -31.01 -26.16
CA VAL A 101 -9.70 -31.51 -27.01
C VAL A 101 -10.91 -30.58 -26.93
N ASP A 102 -11.30 -30.14 -25.74
CA ASP A 102 -12.51 -29.34 -25.51
C ASP A 102 -12.23 -27.93 -24.96
N GLY A 103 -10.98 -27.61 -24.61
CA GLY A 103 -10.58 -26.32 -24.09
C GLY A 103 -10.93 -26.07 -22.62
N ASN A 104 -11.56 -27.03 -21.91
CA ASN A 104 -11.92 -26.82 -20.51
C ASN A 104 -10.68 -26.54 -19.67
N PRO A 105 -10.70 -25.47 -18.84
CA PRO A 105 -9.60 -25.19 -17.94
C PRO A 105 -9.69 -26.15 -16.74
N ILE A 106 -8.54 -26.71 -16.32
CA ILE A 106 -8.45 -27.79 -15.32
C ILE A 106 -7.85 -27.28 -14.02
N LYS A 107 -6.61 -26.77 -14.09
CA LYS A 107 -5.91 -26.20 -12.93
C LYS A 107 -5.06 -25.00 -13.31
N SER A 108 -4.61 -24.26 -12.32
CA SER A 108 -3.52 -23.31 -12.48
C SER A 108 -2.54 -23.39 -11.33
N GLU A 109 -1.28 -23.06 -11.58
CA GLU A 109 -0.20 -23.04 -10.59
C GLU A 109 0.50 -21.69 -10.63
N THR A 110 0.99 -21.24 -9.48
CA THR A 110 1.73 -19.98 -9.37
C THR A 110 2.77 -20.06 -8.26
N PRO A 111 3.96 -19.44 -8.44
CA PRO A 111 4.97 -19.36 -7.38
C PRO A 111 4.48 -18.69 -6.10
N LEU A 112 3.39 -17.90 -6.16
CA LEU A 112 2.78 -17.24 -5.01
C LEU A 112 2.06 -18.20 -4.03
N SER A 113 1.87 -19.46 -4.40
CA SER A 113 1.19 -20.45 -3.56
C SER A 113 1.88 -21.81 -3.68
N PRO A 114 3.13 -21.93 -3.16
CA PRO A 114 3.91 -23.16 -3.27
C PRO A 114 3.19 -24.33 -2.58
N GLY A 115 3.22 -25.51 -3.20
CA GLY A 115 2.55 -26.72 -2.70
C GLY A 115 1.02 -26.73 -2.85
N LYS A 116 0.45 -25.74 -3.57
CA LYS A 116 -0.99 -25.64 -3.82
C LYS A 116 -1.30 -25.53 -5.31
N VAL A 117 -2.48 -26.00 -5.69
CA VAL A 117 -3.04 -25.87 -7.03
C VAL A 117 -4.34 -25.07 -6.99
N ILE A 118 -4.62 -24.36 -8.08
CA ILE A 118 -5.84 -23.60 -8.30
C ILE A 118 -6.75 -24.40 -9.24
N VAL A 119 -7.56 -25.31 -8.68
CA VAL A 119 -8.50 -26.13 -9.45
C VAL A 119 -9.63 -25.26 -10.00
N LYS A 120 -10.02 -25.49 -11.26
CA LYS A 120 -11.15 -24.79 -11.88
C LYS A 120 -12.44 -25.51 -11.54
N MET A 121 -13.36 -24.81 -10.89
CA MET A 121 -14.52 -25.45 -10.29
C MET A 121 -15.65 -25.73 -11.29
N GLY A 122 -15.59 -25.14 -12.49
CA GLY A 122 -16.62 -25.30 -13.52
C GLY A 122 -16.75 -26.71 -14.13
N ILE A 123 -15.81 -27.62 -13.85
CA ILE A 123 -15.85 -29.01 -14.34
C ILE A 123 -16.58 -29.97 -13.39
N PHE A 124 -17.05 -29.49 -12.24
CA PHE A 124 -17.72 -30.29 -11.22
C PHE A 124 -19.24 -30.12 -11.30
N PRO A 125 -20.01 -31.16 -10.94
CA PRO A 125 -21.47 -31.12 -10.98
C PRO A 125 -22.07 -30.13 -9.96
N ARG A 126 -21.37 -29.91 -8.86
CA ARG A 126 -21.72 -28.96 -7.80
C ARG A 126 -20.44 -28.38 -7.23
N ILE A 127 -20.48 -27.10 -6.86
CA ILE A 127 -19.36 -26.39 -6.23
C ILE A 127 -19.80 -25.86 -4.86
N PRO A 128 -18.89 -25.74 -3.89
CA PRO A 128 -19.19 -25.11 -2.61
C PRO A 128 -19.46 -23.62 -2.77
N GLU A 129 -20.14 -23.03 -1.79
CA GLU A 129 -20.30 -21.58 -1.71
C GLU A 129 -18.92 -20.91 -1.62
N PRO A 130 -18.60 -19.94 -2.49
CA PRO A 130 -17.32 -19.25 -2.45
C PRO A 130 -17.06 -18.55 -1.11
N GLU A 131 -15.84 -18.66 -0.60
CA GLU A 131 -15.39 -17.93 0.62
C GLU A 131 -14.96 -16.49 0.30
N MET A 132 -14.50 -16.23 -0.92
CA MET A 132 -13.95 -14.93 -1.28
C MET A 132 -14.15 -14.57 -2.75
N GLU A 133 -14.06 -13.28 -3.03
CA GLU A 133 -14.01 -12.73 -4.38
C GLU A 133 -12.69 -12.00 -4.60
N GLY A 134 -11.93 -12.46 -5.59
CA GLY A 134 -10.67 -11.86 -6.03
C GLY A 134 -10.90 -10.90 -7.18
N PHE A 135 -10.21 -9.75 -7.16
CA PHE A 135 -10.35 -8.70 -8.18
C PHE A 135 -11.79 -8.17 -8.33
N ALA A 136 -12.59 -8.20 -7.27
CA ALA A 136 -14.00 -7.76 -7.25
C ALA A 136 -14.23 -6.33 -7.80
N LEU A 137 -13.22 -5.44 -7.77
CA LEU A 137 -13.28 -4.12 -8.40
C LEU A 137 -13.46 -4.17 -9.92
N HIS A 138 -13.18 -5.30 -10.56
CA HIS A 138 -13.35 -5.52 -11.99
C HIS A 138 -14.66 -6.24 -12.34
N ARG A 139 -15.57 -6.40 -11.37
CA ARG A 139 -16.93 -6.86 -11.64
C ARG A 139 -17.59 -5.95 -12.67
N HIS A 140 -18.47 -6.52 -13.48
CA HIS A 140 -19.30 -5.71 -14.34
C HIS A 140 -20.29 -4.88 -13.49
N PRO A 141 -20.67 -3.67 -13.94
CA PRO A 141 -21.55 -2.79 -13.15
C PRO A 141 -22.92 -3.37 -12.80
N TRP A 142 -23.36 -4.42 -13.51
CA TRP A 142 -24.63 -5.11 -13.29
C TRP A 142 -24.52 -6.29 -12.31
N GLU A 143 -23.31 -6.67 -11.87
CA GLU A 143 -23.10 -7.75 -10.92
C GLU A 143 -23.26 -7.25 -9.48
N ALA A 144 -24.04 -7.96 -8.68
CA ALA A 144 -24.11 -7.74 -7.24
C ALA A 144 -22.91 -8.41 -6.52
N ASP A 145 -22.56 -7.89 -5.34
CA ASP A 145 -21.68 -8.61 -4.42
C ASP A 145 -22.30 -9.94 -4.00
N LEU A 146 -21.48 -11.00 -3.88
CA LEU A 146 -21.95 -12.26 -3.31
C LEU A 146 -21.90 -12.18 -1.77
N GLU A 147 -23.07 -12.14 -1.14
CA GLU A 147 -23.19 -12.05 0.32
C GLU A 147 -22.41 -13.17 1.02
N GLY A 148 -21.71 -12.82 2.10
CA GLY A 148 -20.88 -13.73 2.90
C GLY A 148 -19.49 -14.02 2.33
N THR A 149 -19.10 -13.38 1.22
CA THR A 149 -17.73 -13.47 0.70
C THR A 149 -16.83 -12.36 1.23
N VAL A 150 -15.53 -12.67 1.39
CA VAL A 150 -14.52 -11.65 1.66
C VAL A 150 -13.99 -11.10 0.33
N ASN A 151 -14.12 -9.80 0.11
CA ASN A 151 -13.53 -9.12 -1.05
C ASN A 151 -12.01 -9.00 -0.86
N ARG A 152 -11.21 -9.86 -1.51
CA ARG A 152 -9.75 -9.76 -1.49
C ARG A 152 -9.32 -8.70 -2.50
N ARG A 153 -9.36 -7.44 -2.07
CA ARG A 153 -8.87 -6.30 -2.85
C ARG A 153 -7.34 -6.46 -3.03
N PRO A 154 -6.79 -6.30 -4.25
CA PRO A 154 -5.34 -6.14 -4.37
C PRO A 154 -4.94 -4.89 -3.56
N PRO A 155 -3.88 -4.95 -2.74
CA PRO A 155 -3.49 -3.84 -1.85
C PRO A 155 -2.92 -2.60 -2.58
N LYS A 156 -3.35 -2.29 -3.81
CA LYS A 156 -2.69 -1.30 -4.68
C LYS A 156 -3.62 -0.42 -5.53
N ALA A 157 -4.89 -0.26 -5.18
CA ALA A 157 -5.75 0.71 -5.87
C ALA A 157 -5.49 2.13 -5.29
N PRO A 158 -5.07 3.13 -6.07
CA PRO A 158 -4.84 4.50 -5.59
C PRO A 158 -6.02 5.08 -4.82
N GLU A 159 -7.24 4.70 -5.19
CA GLU A 159 -8.48 5.12 -4.55
C GLU A 159 -8.58 4.64 -3.09
N ILE A 160 -8.03 3.46 -2.78
CA ILE A 160 -8.00 2.94 -1.39
C ILE A 160 -6.98 3.74 -0.57
N SER A 161 -5.82 4.05 -1.13
CA SER A 161 -4.83 4.89 -0.43
C SER A 161 -5.39 6.27 -0.14
N ALA A 162 -6.16 6.86 -1.08
CA ALA A 162 -6.85 8.12 -0.88
C ALA A 162 -7.91 8.01 0.23
N GLN A 163 -8.76 6.98 0.20
CA GLN A 163 -9.78 6.75 1.24
C GLN A 163 -9.17 6.56 2.64
N VAL A 164 -8.07 5.82 2.75
CA VAL A 164 -7.36 5.63 4.03
C VAL A 164 -6.75 6.95 4.50
N SER A 165 -6.12 7.70 3.60
CA SER A 165 -5.51 9.01 3.94
C SER A 165 -6.57 10.02 4.39
N GLU A 166 -7.72 10.06 3.71
CA GLU A 166 -8.86 10.91 4.10
C GLU A 166 -9.42 10.48 5.47
N TYR A 167 -9.60 9.18 5.68
CA TYR A 167 -10.05 8.65 6.97
C TYR A 167 -9.09 9.05 8.11
N CYS A 168 -7.79 8.82 7.94
CA CYS A 168 -6.77 9.19 8.92
C CYS A 168 -6.75 10.71 9.16
N THR A 169 -6.86 11.52 8.12
CA THR A 169 -6.94 12.98 8.26
C THR A 169 -8.19 13.38 9.05
N LYS A 170 -9.36 12.79 8.75
CA LYS A 170 -10.60 13.11 9.44
C LYS A 170 -10.65 12.64 10.90
N LYS A 171 -9.95 11.55 11.24
CA LYS A 171 -10.06 10.87 12.54
C LYS A 171 -8.84 11.04 13.44
N SER A 172 -7.70 11.45 12.91
CA SER A 172 -6.43 11.45 13.62
C SER A 172 -5.56 12.68 13.32
N ASN A 173 -6.08 13.69 12.63
CA ASN A 173 -5.37 14.95 12.41
C ASN A 173 -5.45 15.85 13.65
N ASP A 174 -4.57 15.60 14.62
CA ASP A 174 -4.47 16.38 15.87
C ASP A 174 -3.53 17.59 15.71
N VAL A 175 -3.87 18.48 14.79
CA VAL A 175 -3.19 19.77 14.59
C VAL A 175 -4.06 20.91 15.10
N SER A 176 -3.42 21.97 15.63
CA SER A 176 -4.16 23.09 16.23
C SER A 176 -4.85 23.95 15.15
N PRO A 177 -5.85 24.78 15.52
CA PRO A 177 -6.43 25.76 14.61
C PRO A 177 -5.39 26.70 13.99
N ALA A 178 -4.39 27.12 14.77
CA ALA A 178 -3.28 27.96 14.29
C ALA A 178 -2.42 27.22 13.26
N SER A 179 -2.18 25.92 13.47
CA SER A 179 -1.52 25.08 12.47
C SER A 179 -2.33 24.99 11.18
N ASN A 180 -3.66 24.78 11.25
CA ASN A 180 -4.51 24.77 10.05
C ASN A 180 -4.48 26.12 9.30
N GLU A 181 -4.48 27.24 10.02
CA GLU A 181 -4.37 28.57 9.41
C GLU A 181 -3.04 28.74 8.67
N LEU A 182 -1.92 28.34 9.29
CA LEU A 182 -0.61 28.40 8.65
C LEU A 182 -0.50 27.47 7.44
N TRP A 183 -1.15 26.30 7.49
CA TRP A 183 -1.26 25.39 6.36
C TRP A 183 -2.01 26.04 5.19
N ASP A 184 -3.19 26.60 5.44
CA ASP A 184 -4.00 27.29 4.42
C ASP A 184 -3.26 28.52 3.86
N TRP A 185 -2.60 29.31 4.72
CA TRP A 185 -1.78 30.45 4.29
C TRP A 185 -0.63 30.02 3.36
N THR A 186 0.06 28.92 3.70
CA THR A 186 1.16 28.41 2.87
C THR A 186 0.61 27.91 1.53
N CYS A 187 -0.46 27.13 1.53
CA CYS A 187 -1.08 26.58 0.31
C CYS A 187 -1.65 27.68 -0.60
N GLY A 188 -2.19 28.75 -0.03
CA GLY A 188 -2.75 29.87 -0.79
C GLY A 188 -1.71 30.82 -1.39
N ARG A 189 -0.46 30.79 -0.91
CA ARG A 189 0.56 31.79 -1.26
C ARG A 189 1.76 31.25 -2.04
N PHE A 190 2.05 29.95 -1.95
CA PHE A 190 3.23 29.35 -2.54
C PHE A 190 2.84 28.22 -3.51
N GLU A 191 3.21 28.36 -4.78
CA GLU A 191 2.94 27.37 -5.83
C GLU A 191 3.61 26.01 -5.56
N ASP A 192 4.71 26.01 -4.78
CA ASP A 192 5.46 24.83 -4.37
C ASP A 192 5.14 24.38 -2.93
N ALA A 193 3.92 24.68 -2.45
CA ALA A 193 3.43 24.25 -1.14
C ALA A 193 3.37 22.71 -0.97
N ASP A 194 3.48 21.94 -2.05
CA ASP A 194 3.59 20.48 -1.99
C ASP A 194 4.90 19.98 -1.34
N LYS A 195 5.86 20.88 -1.07
CA LYS A 195 7.07 20.62 -0.26
C LYS A 195 6.81 20.66 1.24
N MET A 196 5.72 21.27 1.69
CA MET A 196 5.39 21.38 3.11
C MET A 196 4.96 20.03 3.68
N SER A 197 5.42 19.70 4.88
CA SER A 197 4.96 18.50 5.63
C SER A 197 3.44 18.52 5.79
N SER A 198 2.76 17.40 5.50
CA SER A 198 1.29 17.33 5.61
C SER A 198 0.77 17.47 7.06
N PRO A 199 -0.50 17.84 7.29
CA PRO A 199 -1.06 17.91 8.65
C PRO A 199 -0.96 16.59 9.42
N LEU A 200 -1.19 15.45 8.74
CA LEU A 200 -1.06 14.12 9.34
C LEU A 200 0.38 13.78 9.72
N GLN A 201 1.35 14.21 8.89
CA GLN A 201 2.77 14.09 9.19
C GLN A 201 3.14 14.96 10.40
N ASN A 202 2.64 16.20 10.45
CA ASN A 202 2.83 17.10 11.58
C ASN A 202 2.25 16.53 12.89
N ALA A 203 1.07 15.92 12.87
CA ALA A 203 0.51 15.25 14.05
C ALA A 203 1.44 14.13 14.55
N THR A 204 2.03 13.36 13.64
CA THR A 204 3.00 12.29 13.99
C THR A 204 4.30 12.88 14.55
N MET A 205 4.81 13.95 13.95
CA MET A 205 5.98 14.69 14.42
C MET A 205 5.76 15.21 15.85
N LYS A 206 4.62 15.87 16.12
CA LYS A 206 4.25 16.36 17.45
C LYS A 206 4.24 15.24 18.48
N PHE A 207 3.57 14.13 18.16
CA PHE A 207 3.53 12.95 19.02
C PHE A 207 4.94 12.44 19.37
N LEU A 208 5.84 12.32 18.38
CA LEU A 208 7.20 11.84 18.62
C LEU A 208 8.03 12.81 19.46
N ALA A 209 7.95 14.11 19.20
CA ALA A 209 8.66 15.13 19.99
C ALA A 209 8.19 15.14 21.45
N GLU A 210 6.88 15.02 21.69
CA GLU A 210 6.31 14.89 23.03
C GLU A 210 6.74 13.58 23.72
N PHE A 211 6.66 12.46 22.99
CA PHE A 211 6.96 11.13 23.52
C PHE A 211 8.41 11.01 24.01
N ILE A 212 9.37 11.55 23.25
CA ILE A 212 10.78 11.55 23.65
C ILE A 212 11.13 12.67 24.64
N GLY A 213 10.18 13.58 24.93
CA GLY A 213 10.40 14.72 25.80
C GLY A 213 11.49 15.66 25.28
N ALA A 214 11.50 15.95 23.97
CA ALA A 214 12.55 16.72 23.32
C ALA A 214 12.76 18.09 23.99
N ARG A 215 14.03 18.46 24.23
CA ARG A 215 14.44 19.77 24.77
C ARG A 215 15.28 20.57 23.78
N ARG A 216 15.83 19.91 22.77
CA ARG A 216 16.62 20.56 21.74
C ARG A 216 16.38 19.90 20.39
N VAL A 217 15.80 20.67 19.46
CA VAL A 217 15.37 20.19 18.14
C VAL A 217 16.24 20.87 17.07
N LEU A 218 16.76 20.07 16.14
CA LEU A 218 17.37 20.56 14.91
C LEU A 218 16.48 20.20 13.72
N GLU A 219 16.17 21.18 12.89
CA GLU A 219 15.47 21.00 11.63
C GLU A 219 16.36 21.47 10.48
N ILE A 220 16.50 20.63 9.45
CA ILE A 220 17.24 20.94 8.24
C ILE A 220 16.24 21.08 7.10
N GLY A 221 15.92 22.32 6.72
CA GLY A 221 14.84 22.68 5.80
C GLY A 221 13.66 23.26 6.57
N CYS A 222 13.49 24.58 6.52
CA CYS A 222 12.42 25.28 7.24
C CYS A 222 11.19 25.52 6.35
N TYR A 223 11.41 25.75 5.05
CA TYR A 223 10.40 26.22 4.12
C TYR A 223 9.64 27.44 4.69
N THR A 224 8.31 27.39 4.78
CA THR A 224 7.50 28.47 5.38
C THR A 224 7.42 28.42 6.91
N GLY A 225 8.03 27.43 7.56
CA GLY A 225 8.06 27.28 9.02
C GLY A 225 6.92 26.44 9.62
N TYR A 226 6.20 25.67 8.81
CA TYR A 226 5.08 24.84 9.28
C TYR A 226 5.50 23.72 10.25
N SER A 227 6.61 23.04 9.95
CA SER A 227 7.21 22.02 10.82
C SER A 227 7.85 22.65 12.06
N ALA A 228 8.55 23.79 11.92
CA ALA A 228 9.05 24.58 13.04
C ALA A 228 7.94 24.97 14.03
N PHE A 229 6.77 25.37 13.53
CA PHE A 229 5.58 25.64 14.34
C PHE A 229 5.08 24.38 15.07
N ALA A 230 5.05 23.23 14.39
CA ALA A 230 4.67 21.96 15.02
C ALA A 230 5.62 21.56 16.16
N TRP A 231 6.94 21.71 15.98
CA TRP A 231 7.93 21.49 17.03
C TRP A 231 7.71 22.43 18.21
N TYR A 232 7.43 23.70 17.93
CA TYR A 232 7.14 24.71 18.94
C TYR A 232 5.95 24.30 19.81
N GLU A 233 4.82 23.92 19.21
CA GLU A 233 3.64 23.48 19.95
C GLU A 233 3.91 22.23 20.79
N ALA A 234 4.48 21.19 20.19
CA ALA A 234 4.71 19.90 20.84
C ALA A 234 5.65 20.00 22.06
N THR A 235 6.58 20.95 22.02
CA THR A 235 7.64 21.06 23.04
C THR A 235 7.38 22.17 24.06
N GLU A 236 6.19 22.77 24.07
CA GLU A 236 5.83 23.88 24.97
C GLU A 236 6.07 23.56 26.45
N LYS A 237 5.77 22.32 26.90
CA LYS A 237 6.02 21.86 28.28
C LYS A 237 7.50 21.86 28.65
N ASN A 238 8.37 21.57 27.69
CA ASN A 238 9.81 21.44 27.89
C ASN A 238 10.57 22.72 27.57
N LYS A 239 9.89 23.71 26.97
CA LYS A 239 10.49 24.95 26.47
C LYS A 239 11.71 24.66 25.59
N ALA A 240 11.56 23.71 24.65
CA ALA A 240 12.68 23.26 23.84
C ALA A 240 13.25 24.39 22.99
N GLU A 241 14.58 24.41 22.84
CA GLU A 241 15.26 25.21 21.82
C GLU A 241 15.11 24.52 20.47
N ILE A 242 14.63 25.25 19.47
CA ILE A 242 14.41 24.76 18.11
C ILE A 242 15.31 25.56 17.18
N ILE A 243 16.24 24.86 16.52
CA ILE A 243 17.13 25.45 15.52
C ILE A 243 16.69 24.92 14.16
N THR A 244 16.34 25.81 13.23
CA THR A 244 15.94 25.44 11.88
C THR A 244 16.85 26.10 10.85
N LEU A 245 17.23 25.34 9.83
CA LEU A 245 18.16 25.76 8.78
C LEU A 245 17.38 26.03 7.49
N GLU A 246 17.63 27.17 6.84
CA GLU A 246 17.03 27.48 5.54
C GLU A 246 18.03 28.20 4.63
N LEU A 247 18.06 27.78 3.37
CA LEU A 247 18.97 28.30 2.36
C LEU A 247 18.27 29.31 1.44
N ASP A 248 17.02 29.04 1.07
CA ASP A 248 16.32 29.83 0.05
C ASP A 248 15.90 31.20 0.62
N PRO A 249 16.37 32.34 0.06
CA PRO A 249 16.03 33.67 0.56
C PRO A 249 14.51 33.96 0.59
N LYS A 250 13.74 33.41 -0.34
CA LYS A 250 12.28 33.52 -0.38
C LYS A 250 11.66 32.80 0.81
N MET A 251 12.16 31.61 1.14
CA MET A 251 11.68 30.82 2.29
C MET A 251 12.18 31.35 3.63
N ILE A 252 13.37 31.94 3.69
CA ILE A 252 13.85 32.70 4.84
C ILE A 252 12.88 33.84 5.15
N ALA A 253 12.47 34.62 4.15
CA ALA A 253 11.51 35.69 4.36
C ALA A 253 10.14 35.18 4.82
N ALA A 254 9.66 34.08 4.23
CA ALA A 254 8.38 33.46 4.59
C ALA A 254 8.37 32.88 6.01
N SER A 255 9.42 32.14 6.40
CA SER A 255 9.55 31.60 7.75
C SER A 255 9.65 32.71 8.80
N ARG A 256 10.32 33.83 8.50
CA ARG A 256 10.32 35.02 9.38
C ARG A 256 8.92 35.63 9.56
N GLU A 257 8.11 35.68 8.50
CA GLU A 257 6.71 36.12 8.58
C GLU A 257 5.91 35.21 9.53
N THR A 258 6.05 33.89 9.37
CA THR A 258 5.47 32.90 10.28
C THR A 258 5.94 33.09 11.72
N PHE A 259 7.24 33.22 11.96
CA PHE A 259 7.78 33.27 13.33
C PHE A 259 7.34 34.54 14.07
N ASN A 260 7.24 35.66 13.35
CA ASN A 260 6.72 36.90 13.89
C ASN A 260 5.21 36.85 14.10
N GLY A 261 4.46 36.29 13.14
CA GLY A 261 3.00 36.19 13.22
C GLY A 261 2.52 35.31 14.38
N TYR A 262 3.25 34.23 14.67
CA TYR A 262 2.91 33.28 15.72
C TYR A 262 3.76 33.43 17.00
N ASN A 263 4.63 34.44 17.08
CA ASN A 263 5.52 34.71 18.21
C ASN A 263 6.43 33.52 18.60
N LEU A 264 7.03 32.85 17.61
CA LEU A 264 7.87 31.66 17.84
C LEU A 264 9.31 31.98 18.24
N ASN A 265 9.72 33.25 18.12
CA ASN A 265 11.11 33.69 18.25
C ASN A 265 11.70 33.55 19.66
N ASP A 266 10.88 33.25 20.68
CA ASP A 266 11.37 32.96 22.03
C ASP A 266 12.08 31.60 22.11
N ARG A 267 11.75 30.66 21.20
CA ARG A 267 12.32 29.30 21.17
C ARG A 267 12.82 28.83 19.81
N VAL A 268 12.36 29.44 18.72
CA VAL A 268 12.76 29.08 17.35
C VAL A 268 13.83 30.03 16.82
N LYS A 269 14.96 29.47 16.40
CA LYS A 269 16.08 30.18 15.81
C LYS A 269 16.29 29.73 14.36
N LEU A 270 16.12 30.67 13.43
CA LEU A 270 16.49 30.50 12.03
C LEU A 270 17.99 30.69 11.83
N VAL A 271 18.65 29.73 11.18
CA VAL A 271 20.03 29.86 10.70
C VAL A 271 20.00 29.87 9.18
N GLU A 272 20.43 30.99 8.61
CA GLU A 272 20.40 31.22 7.16
C GLU A 272 21.68 30.70 6.50
N GLY A 273 21.51 30.01 5.37
CA GLY A 273 22.59 29.55 4.51
C GLY A 273 22.67 28.03 4.34
N PRO A 274 23.74 27.53 3.71
CA PRO A 274 23.90 26.11 3.43
C PRO A 274 23.94 25.26 4.71
N ALA A 275 23.23 24.13 4.70
CA ALA A 275 23.12 23.26 5.87
C ALA A 275 24.49 22.73 6.33
N ASP A 276 25.39 22.38 5.41
CA ASP A 276 26.73 21.87 5.70
C ASP A 276 27.65 22.91 6.37
N GLU A 277 27.45 24.19 6.07
CA GLU A 277 28.13 25.29 6.77
C GLU A 277 27.49 25.63 8.11
N ALA A 278 26.15 25.61 8.15
CA ALA A 278 25.39 25.89 9.37
C ALA A 278 25.66 24.85 10.45
N LEU A 279 25.68 23.56 10.10
CA LEU A 279 25.98 22.44 11.01
C LEU A 279 27.34 22.59 11.70
N LYS A 280 28.36 23.17 11.02
CA LYS A 280 29.69 23.42 11.60
C LYS A 280 29.71 24.46 12.72
N LYS A 281 28.68 25.31 12.78
CA LYS A 281 28.54 26.37 13.78
C LYS A 281 27.70 25.93 14.98
N LEU A 282 27.05 24.76 14.90
CA LEU A 282 26.23 24.23 15.98
C LEU A 282 27.08 23.54 17.03
N THR A 283 26.69 23.70 18.29
CA THR A 283 27.35 23.08 19.43
C THR A 283 26.34 22.39 20.33
N GLY A 284 26.77 21.39 21.10
CA GLY A 284 25.91 20.60 21.98
C GLY A 284 25.06 19.58 21.22
N GLN A 285 24.28 18.78 21.95
CA GLN A 285 23.49 17.69 21.39
C GLN A 285 22.04 18.10 21.15
N PHE A 286 21.38 17.40 20.22
CA PHE A 286 19.97 17.50 19.89
C PHE A 286 19.26 16.20 20.25
N ASP A 287 18.06 16.32 20.80
CA ASP A 287 17.20 15.18 21.14
C ASP A 287 16.36 14.74 19.94
N LEU A 288 16.08 15.67 19.03
CA LEU A 288 15.37 15.40 17.79
C LEU A 288 16.07 16.11 16.64
N VAL A 289 16.30 15.39 15.55
CA VAL A 289 16.77 15.96 14.29
C VAL A 289 15.78 15.61 13.18
N PHE A 290 15.25 16.61 12.49
CA PHE A 290 14.40 16.44 11.31
C PHE A 290 15.18 16.85 10.06
N VAL A 291 15.27 15.95 9.09
CA VAL A 291 16.00 16.15 7.83
C VAL A 291 15.01 16.21 6.68
N ASP A 292 14.73 17.41 6.21
CA ASP A 292 13.80 17.73 5.12
C ASP A 292 14.40 18.75 4.14
N ALA A 293 15.53 18.36 3.54
CA ALA A 293 16.34 19.20 2.66
C ALA A 293 16.37 18.67 1.21
N ASN A 294 17.35 19.15 0.42
CA ASN A 294 17.67 18.53 -0.86
C ASN A 294 18.21 17.10 -0.65
N LYS A 295 17.72 16.11 -1.42
CA LYS A 295 18.07 14.70 -1.23
C LYS A 295 19.57 14.41 -1.37
N GLU A 296 20.28 15.16 -2.21
CA GLU A 296 21.74 15.06 -2.37
C GLU A 296 22.50 15.40 -1.08
N GLY A 297 21.94 16.26 -0.23
CA GLY A 297 22.56 16.70 1.04
C GLY A 297 22.26 15.81 2.25
N TYR A 298 21.33 14.85 2.13
CA TYR A 298 20.84 14.06 3.28
C TYR A 298 21.95 13.27 3.96
N GLU A 299 22.67 12.47 3.18
CA GLU A 299 23.72 11.60 3.70
C GLU A 299 24.82 12.42 4.39
N GLY A 300 25.25 13.51 3.75
CA GLY A 300 26.25 14.42 4.29
C GLY A 300 25.83 15.03 5.63
N CYS A 301 24.59 15.52 5.73
CA CYS A 301 24.06 16.09 6.97
C CYS A 301 23.98 15.05 8.09
N VAL A 302 23.37 13.89 7.83
CA VAL A 302 23.22 12.81 8.82
C VAL A 302 24.59 12.31 9.28
N LYS A 303 25.51 12.07 8.34
CA LYS A 303 26.88 11.66 8.65
C LYS A 303 27.58 12.69 9.53
N TYR A 304 27.49 13.97 9.19
CA TYR A 304 28.10 15.04 9.97
C TYR A 304 27.55 15.09 11.41
N ILE A 305 26.22 14.98 11.57
CA ILE A 305 25.55 14.96 12.88
C ILE A 305 26.08 13.82 13.74
N LEU A 306 26.19 12.61 13.18
CA LEU A 306 26.66 11.43 13.91
C LEU A 306 28.16 11.49 14.21
N ASP A 307 29.00 11.82 13.23
CA ASP A 307 30.46 11.88 13.37
C ASP A 307 30.89 12.94 14.40
N ASN A 308 30.15 14.05 14.49
CA ASN A 308 30.41 15.14 15.44
C ASN A 308 29.59 15.02 16.74
N LYS A 309 28.89 13.90 16.96
CA LYS A 309 28.12 13.61 18.18
C LYS A 309 27.09 14.69 18.52
N LEU A 310 26.48 15.29 17.49
CA LEU A 310 25.43 16.29 17.62
C LEU A 310 24.07 15.67 17.98
N LEU A 311 23.88 14.36 17.82
CA LEU A 311 22.70 13.66 18.34
C LEU A 311 22.94 13.21 19.79
N SER A 312 21.95 13.38 20.67
CA SER A 312 22.02 12.86 22.03
C SER A 312 21.93 11.33 22.04
N PHE A 313 22.36 10.70 23.14
CA PHE A 313 22.38 9.23 23.25
C PHE A 313 20.98 8.60 23.07
N THR A 314 19.94 9.32 23.49
CA THR A 314 18.53 8.92 23.34
C THR A 314 17.84 9.65 22.17
N GLY A 315 18.62 10.33 21.33
CA GLY A 315 18.09 11.20 20.29
C GLY A 315 17.50 10.44 19.10
N LEU A 316 16.56 11.10 18.42
CA LEU A 316 15.88 10.58 17.24
C LEU A 316 16.26 11.38 15.99
N ILE A 317 16.60 10.70 14.89
CA ILE A 317 16.69 11.31 13.56
C ILE A 317 15.49 10.89 12.73
N MET A 318 14.79 11.85 12.14
CA MET A 318 13.66 11.67 11.24
C MET A 318 14.04 12.22 9.84
N CYS A 319 13.99 11.38 8.81
CA CYS A 319 14.31 11.77 7.43
C CYS A 319 13.04 11.77 6.58
N ASP A 320 12.71 12.91 5.95
CA ASP A 320 11.49 13.02 5.15
C ASP A 320 11.66 12.55 3.70
N ASN A 321 10.54 12.19 3.08
CA ASN A 321 10.33 11.69 1.71
C ASN A 321 11.32 10.59 1.28
N VAL A 322 11.69 9.69 2.20
CA VAL A 322 12.58 8.55 1.93
C VAL A 322 12.02 7.58 0.89
N PHE A 323 10.70 7.53 0.71
CA PHE A 323 10.07 6.76 -0.36
C PHE A 323 10.05 7.48 -1.71
N ALA A 324 10.43 8.76 -1.75
CA ALA A 324 10.49 9.58 -2.96
C ALA A 324 9.24 9.43 -3.85
N ARG A 325 8.04 9.56 -3.26
CA ARG A 325 6.74 9.35 -3.95
C ARG A 325 6.59 7.97 -4.61
N GLY A 326 7.18 6.94 -4.00
CA GLY A 326 7.18 5.57 -4.51
C GLY A 326 8.27 5.29 -5.56
N MET A 327 9.10 6.28 -5.92
CA MET A 327 10.17 6.08 -6.91
C MET A 327 11.23 5.08 -6.45
N THR A 328 11.41 4.88 -5.14
CA THR A 328 12.36 3.88 -4.61
C THR A 328 11.97 2.43 -4.88
N ILE A 329 10.71 2.19 -5.23
CA ILE A 329 10.17 0.86 -5.58
C ILE A 329 9.62 0.80 -7.01
N SER A 330 9.68 1.90 -7.75
CA SER A 330 9.26 1.98 -9.15
C SER A 330 10.33 1.36 -10.06
N THR A 331 9.91 0.55 -11.03
CA THR A 331 10.80 -0.01 -12.06
C THR A 331 10.85 0.84 -13.34
N GLY A 332 10.06 1.93 -13.41
CA GLY A 332 10.04 2.88 -14.52
C GLY A 332 10.91 4.11 -14.28
N GLU A 333 11.24 4.84 -15.35
CA GLU A 333 11.94 6.12 -15.25
C GLU A 333 11.14 7.11 -14.36
N PRO A 334 11.82 7.88 -13.50
CA PRO A 334 11.16 8.89 -12.68
C PRO A 334 10.48 9.93 -13.58
N PRO A 335 9.24 10.35 -13.28
CA PRO A 335 8.57 11.37 -14.08
C PRO A 335 9.41 12.66 -14.15
N ALA A 336 9.44 13.29 -15.34
CA ALA A 336 10.28 14.44 -15.64
C ALA A 336 9.97 15.70 -14.79
N THR A 337 8.83 15.72 -14.10
CA THR A 337 8.42 16.82 -13.22
C THR A 337 8.35 16.36 -11.77
N ARG A 338 8.91 17.18 -10.86
CA ARG A 338 8.76 17.05 -9.40
C ARG A 338 7.33 17.33 -8.93
N GLN A 339 6.31 17.20 -9.76
CA GLN A 339 4.92 17.38 -9.36
C GLN A 339 4.37 16.04 -8.87
N GLY A 340 3.96 16.00 -7.61
CA GLY A 340 3.28 14.85 -7.04
C GLY A 340 1.88 14.74 -7.63
N PRO A 341 1.06 13.77 -7.23
CA PRO A 341 -0.38 13.95 -7.38
C PRO A 341 -0.68 15.32 -6.77
N ALA A 342 -1.24 16.21 -7.61
CA ALA A 342 -1.64 17.54 -7.20
C ALA A 342 -2.38 17.43 -5.87
N VAL A 343 -2.10 18.38 -4.97
CA VAL A 343 -3.01 18.73 -3.89
C VAL A 343 -4.42 18.60 -4.48
N LEU A 344 -5.19 17.67 -3.93
CA LEU A 344 -6.55 17.36 -4.37
C LEU A 344 -7.25 18.68 -4.72
N ASP A 345 -7.57 18.86 -6.00
CA ASP A 345 -8.47 19.92 -6.43
C ASP A 345 -9.69 19.86 -5.51
N ARG A 346 -9.93 20.96 -4.79
CA ARG A 346 -11.06 21.12 -3.89
C ARG A 346 -12.39 21.04 -4.64
#